data_AF-A0A7C9ARC4-F1
#
_entry.id   AF-A0A7C9ARC4-F1
#
_cell.length_a   1.000
_cell.length_b   1.000
_cell.length_c   1.000
_cell.angle_alpha   90.00
_cell.angle_beta   90.00
_cell.angle_gamma   90.00
#
_symmetry.space_group_name_H-M   'P 1'
#
loop_
_entity.id
_entity.type
_entity.pdbx_description
1 polymer ?
#
loop_
_entity_poly.entity_id
_entity_poly.type
_entity_poly.pdbx_seq_one_letter_code
_entity_poly.pdbx_strand_id
1 'polypeptide(L)'
;VVPKTPGMVLNENAMGLIKLTHAEARSYIHVGVELELDQKHSPYLKDTEDAGCCHDLEGYLHLLDGYHGKGKKFELATGRDIALVNKSCDFLKDEYLIPPAW
;
A
#
# COMPACT_ATOMS: atom_id res chain seq x y z
N VAL A 1 -2.44 6.54 -1.55
CA VAL A 1 -2.16 6.23 -2.98
C VAL A 1 -0.81 5.54 -3.05
N VAL A 2 -0.72 4.30 -3.54
CA VAL A 2 0.60 3.64 -3.70
C VAL A 2 1.39 4.42 -4.76
N PRO A 3 2.61 4.92 -4.45
CA PRO A 3 3.39 5.60 -5.46
C PRO A 3 3.71 4.61 -6.57
N LYS A 4 3.32 4.96 -7.79
CA LYS A 4 3.80 4.29 -8.99
C LYS A 4 5.30 4.54 -9.05
N THR A 5 6.09 3.59 -8.53
CA THR A 5 7.55 3.72 -8.55
C THR A 5 8.03 3.88 -9.99
N PRO A 6 9.24 4.42 -10.23
CA PRO A 6 9.77 4.60 -11.58
C PRO A 6 9.74 3.31 -12.43
N GLY A 7 9.74 2.13 -11.81
CA GLY A 7 9.61 0.84 -12.49
C GLY A 7 8.31 0.64 -13.27
N MET A 8 7.18 1.16 -12.76
CA MET A 8 5.86 0.98 -13.37
C MET A 8 5.61 1.96 -14.54
N VAL A 9 6.34 3.09 -14.57
CA VAL A 9 6.26 4.10 -15.65
C VAL A 9 7.32 3.86 -16.73
N LEU A 10 8.52 3.39 -16.36
CA LEU A 10 9.65 3.29 -17.28
C LEU A 10 9.85 1.89 -17.89
N ASN A 11 9.49 0.79 -17.21
CA ASN A 11 10.06 -0.51 -17.58
C ASN A 11 9.10 -1.51 -18.23
N GLU A 12 7.82 -1.56 -17.86
CA GLU A 12 6.92 -2.65 -18.29
C GLU A 12 6.64 -2.65 -19.80
N ASN A 13 6.51 -1.46 -20.42
CA ASN A 13 6.27 -1.32 -21.86
C ASN A 13 7.56 -1.24 -22.71
N ALA A 14 8.74 -1.12 -22.09
CA ALA A 14 10.03 -0.96 -22.79
C ALA A 14 10.86 -2.25 -22.87
N MET A 15 10.35 -3.36 -22.34
CA MET A 15 11.03 -4.66 -22.25
C MET A 15 11.61 -5.17 -23.57
N GLY A 16 10.91 -4.95 -24.70
CA GLY A 16 11.40 -5.35 -26.03
C GLY A 16 12.63 -4.56 -26.48
N LEU A 17 12.70 -3.28 -26.15
CA LEU A 17 13.80 -2.38 -26.51
C LEU A 17 15.03 -2.59 -25.62
N ILE A 18 14.82 -2.87 -24.32
CA ILE A 18 15.91 -3.13 -23.36
C ILE A 18 16.62 -4.46 -23.70
N LYS A 19 15.87 -5.50 -24.09
CA LYS A 19 16.46 -6.77 -24.55
C LYS A 19 17.27 -6.63 -25.83
N LEU A 20 16.83 -5.78 -26.77
CA LEU A 20 17.49 -5.61 -28.08
C LEU A 20 18.80 -4.81 -27.97
N THR A 21 18.87 -3.85 -27.07
CA THR A 21 19.97 -2.87 -27.02
C THR A 21 21.15 -3.32 -26.16
N HIS A 22 21.02 -4.39 -25.36
CA HIS A 22 22.01 -4.75 -24.33
C HIS A 22 22.45 -3.53 -23.49
N ALA A 23 21.58 -2.53 -23.38
CA ALA A 23 21.87 -1.36 -22.57
C ALA A 23 21.98 -1.84 -21.12
N GLU A 24 23.07 -1.49 -20.44
CA GLU A 24 23.19 -1.58 -18.98
C GLU A 24 22.22 -0.62 -18.28
N ALA A 25 21.00 -0.48 -18.80
CA ALA A 25 19.90 0.17 -18.15
C ALA A 25 19.59 -0.67 -16.91
N ARG A 26 19.91 -0.12 -15.73
CA ARG A 26 19.45 -0.59 -14.42
C ARG A 26 17.93 -0.75 -14.48
N SER A 27 17.49 -1.94 -14.87
CA SER A 27 16.09 -2.23 -15.16
C SER A 27 15.51 -2.97 -13.97
N TYR A 28 14.37 -2.48 -13.48
CA TYR A 28 13.65 -3.07 -12.37
C TYR A 28 12.44 -3.81 -12.92
N ILE A 29 12.36 -5.12 -12.70
CA ILE A 29 11.19 -5.92 -13.08
C ILE A 29 10.47 -6.40 -11.82
N HIS A 30 9.15 -6.24 -11.79
CA HIS A 30 8.32 -6.83 -10.75
C HIS A 30 8.17 -8.33 -11.00
N VAL A 31 8.26 -9.14 -9.94
CA VAL A 31 8.13 -10.60 -10.00
C VAL A 31 7.12 -11.06 -8.95
N GLY A 32 6.45 -12.20 -9.22
CA GLY A 32 5.40 -12.72 -8.35
C GLY A 32 4.00 -12.32 -8.82
N VAL A 33 3.04 -12.39 -7.90
CA VAL A 33 1.64 -12.01 -8.13
C VAL A 33 1.35 -10.79 -7.27
N GLU A 34 0.92 -9.71 -7.90
CA GLU A 34 0.55 -8.49 -7.20
C GLU A 34 -0.73 -8.69 -6.36
N LEU A 35 -0.69 -8.21 -5.12
CA LEU A 35 -1.86 -8.07 -4.26
C LEU A 35 -2.12 -6.58 -4.04
N GLU A 36 -3.10 -6.05 -4.77
CA GLU A 36 -3.49 -4.65 -4.65
C GLU A 36 -4.30 -4.41 -3.38
N LEU A 37 -3.81 -3.49 -2.53
CA LEU A 37 -4.48 -3.01 -1.33
C LEU A 37 -4.76 -1.52 -1.48
N ASP A 38 -5.97 -1.10 -1.12
CA ASP A 38 -6.38 0.31 -1.16
C ASP A 38 -6.93 0.73 0.21
N GLN A 39 -6.31 1.77 0.78
CA GLN A 39 -6.70 2.36 2.05
C GLN A 39 -8.16 2.81 2.08
N LYS A 40 -8.72 3.19 0.93
CA LYS A 40 -10.10 3.68 0.80
C LYS A 40 -11.14 2.60 1.09
N HIS A 41 -10.76 1.32 1.09
CA HIS A 41 -11.65 0.23 1.49
C HIS A 41 -11.83 0.16 3.01
N SER A 42 -10.88 0.65 3.79
CA SER A 42 -10.97 0.63 5.26
C SER A 42 -11.87 1.75 5.77
N PRO A 43 -12.88 1.46 6.61
CA PRO A 43 -13.69 2.50 7.25
C PRO A 43 -12.92 3.24 8.37
N TYR A 44 -11.76 2.74 8.78
CA TYR A 44 -10.98 3.23 9.91
C TYR A 44 -9.92 4.28 9.53
N LEU A 45 -9.41 4.22 8.29
CA LEU A 45 -8.29 5.04 7.84
C LEU A 45 -8.75 6.40 7.30
N LYS A 46 -7.90 7.41 7.43
CA LYS A 46 -8.03 8.71 6.76
C LYS A 46 -7.84 8.54 5.25
N ASP A 47 -8.61 9.29 4.45
CA ASP A 47 -8.29 9.45 3.02
C ASP A 47 -7.18 10.50 2.89
N THR A 48 -5.93 10.06 2.98
CA THR A 48 -4.73 10.92 2.96
C THR A 48 -3.73 10.47 1.91
N GLU A 49 -2.97 11.42 1.36
CA GLU A 49 -1.82 11.16 0.51
C GLU A 49 -0.49 11.37 1.26
N ASP A 50 -0.53 11.47 2.59
CA ASP A 50 0.66 11.54 3.43
C ASP A 50 1.60 10.36 3.17
N ALA A 51 2.86 10.66 2.87
CA ALA A 51 3.84 9.66 2.49
C ALA A 51 4.19 8.72 3.65
N GLY A 52 4.16 9.22 4.90
CA GLY A 52 4.33 8.39 6.09
C GLY A 52 3.24 7.34 6.19
N CYS A 53 1.98 7.75 6.04
CA CYS A 53 0.82 6.87 6.06
C CYS A 53 0.82 5.87 4.90
N CYS A 54 1.14 6.31 3.67
CA CYS A 54 1.14 5.45 2.48
C CYS A 54 2.23 4.35 2.51
N HIS A 55 3.28 4.55 3.33
CA HIS A 55 4.38 3.61 3.50
C HIS A 55 4.42 2.99 4.90
N ASP A 56 3.35 3.13 5.67
CA ASP A 56 3.27 2.58 7.02
C ASP A 56 2.96 1.08 7.00
N LEU A 57 3.83 0.27 7.63
CA LEU A 57 3.69 -1.18 7.68
C LEU A 57 2.44 -1.61 8.45
N GLU A 58 2.08 -0.90 9.52
CA GLU A 58 0.90 -1.20 10.32
C GLU A 58 -0.39 -0.94 9.52
N GLY A 59 -0.38 0.12 8.69
CA GLY A 59 -1.38 0.38 7.66
C GLY A 59 -1.53 -0.78 6.66
N TYR A 60 -0.42 -1.33 6.13
CA TYR A 60 -0.48 -2.49 5.22
C TYR A 60 -1.04 -3.74 5.91
N LEU A 61 -0.63 -4.03 7.14
CA LEU A 61 -1.12 -5.20 7.89
C LEU A 61 -2.60 -5.06 8.24
N HIS A 62 -3.06 -3.85 8.57
CA HIS A 62 -4.47 -3.53 8.76
C HIS A 62 -5.28 -3.78 7.47
N LEU A 63 -4.77 -3.31 6.33
CA LEU A 63 -5.44 -3.52 5.05
C LEU A 63 -5.46 -4.99 4.63
N LEU A 64 -4.40 -5.73 4.91
CA LEU A 64 -4.31 -7.16 4.66
C LEU A 64 -5.30 -7.94 5.53
N ASP A 65 -5.42 -7.62 6.83
CA ASP A 65 -6.36 -8.27 7.74
C ASP A 65 -7.83 -8.06 7.31
N GLY A 66 -8.13 -6.90 6.72
CA GLY A 66 -9.45 -6.58 6.21
C GLY A 66 -9.75 -7.03 4.78
N TYR A 67 -8.76 -7.58 4.06
CA TYR A 67 -8.88 -7.92 2.65
C TYR A 67 -9.53 -9.29 2.43
N HIS A 68 -10.67 -9.31 1.73
CA HIS A 68 -11.39 -10.55 1.37
C HIS A 68 -11.48 -10.80 -0.15
N GLY A 69 -10.75 -10.02 -0.95
CA GLY A 69 -10.79 -10.09 -2.41
C GLY A 69 -11.42 -8.87 -3.08
N LYS A 70 -11.20 -8.74 -4.39
CA LYS A 70 -11.69 -7.61 -5.20
C LYS A 70 -13.23 -7.50 -5.15
N GLY A 71 -13.73 -6.31 -4.82
CA GLY A 71 -15.17 -6.03 -4.72
C GLY A 71 -15.85 -6.64 -3.49
N LYS A 72 -15.09 -7.25 -2.56
CA LYS A 72 -15.62 -7.71 -1.28
C LYS A 72 -15.55 -6.58 -0.26
N LYS A 73 -16.45 -6.65 0.73
CA LYS A 73 -16.48 -5.72 1.86
C LYS A 73 -15.20 -5.86 2.68
N PHE A 74 -14.70 -4.75 3.20
CA PHE A 74 -13.65 -4.74 4.20
C PHE A 74 -14.17 -5.25 5.56
N GLU A 75 -13.53 -6.26 6.11
CA GLU A 75 -13.88 -6.86 7.40
C GLU A 75 -12.65 -7.49 8.05
N LEU A 76 -12.30 -7.08 9.28
CA LEU A 76 -11.11 -7.58 9.96
C LEU A 76 -11.24 -9.09 10.23
N ALA A 77 -10.42 -9.90 9.59
CA ALA A 77 -10.48 -11.36 9.68
C ALA A 77 -10.01 -11.88 11.05
N THR A 78 -9.00 -11.24 11.64
CA THR A 78 -8.44 -11.64 12.94
C THR A 78 -8.87 -10.75 14.09
N GLY A 79 -9.50 -9.60 13.80
CA GLY A 79 -9.79 -8.58 14.80
C GLY A 79 -8.53 -7.86 15.27
N ARG A 80 -7.55 -7.66 14.37
CA ARG A 80 -6.33 -6.90 14.65
C ARG A 80 -6.69 -5.52 15.21
N ASP A 81 -6.04 -5.15 16.31
CA ASP A 81 -6.30 -3.85 16.94
C ASP A 81 -5.89 -2.71 16.00
N ILE A 82 -6.85 -1.83 15.70
CA ILE A 82 -6.64 -0.69 14.81
C ILE A 82 -5.64 0.30 15.39
N ALA A 83 -5.45 0.37 16.71
CA ALA A 83 -4.55 1.30 17.36
C ALA A 83 -3.09 1.16 16.88
N LEU A 84 -2.70 -0.04 16.44
CA LEU A 84 -1.39 -0.34 15.87
C LEU A 84 -1.08 0.52 14.63
N VAL A 85 -2.09 0.90 13.85
CA VAL A 85 -1.94 1.75 12.67
C VAL A 85 -1.28 3.08 12.99
N ASN A 86 -1.54 3.66 14.17
CA ASN A 86 -0.98 4.96 14.56
C ASN A 86 0.39 4.88 15.24
N LYS A 87 1.05 3.71 15.24
CA LYS A 87 2.35 3.55 15.92
C LYS A 87 3.45 4.46 15.35
N SER A 88 3.46 4.69 14.03
CA SER A 88 4.48 5.52 13.37
C SER A 88 3.91 6.71 12.58
N CYS A 89 2.59 6.84 12.52
CA CYS A 89 1.93 7.87 11.71
C CYS A 89 0.58 8.29 12.32
N ASP A 90 -0.10 9.23 11.66
CA ASP A 90 -1.44 9.72 12.00
C ASP A 90 -2.48 9.27 10.96
N PHE A 91 -2.65 7.94 10.82
CA PHE A 91 -3.38 7.37 9.69
C PHE A 91 -4.84 6.98 10.03
N LEU A 92 -5.16 6.70 11.29
CA LEU A 92 -6.54 6.51 11.73
C LEU A 92 -7.32 7.82 11.74
N LYS A 93 -8.63 7.73 11.49
CA LYS A 93 -9.54 8.88 11.66
C LYS A 93 -9.54 9.37 13.11
N ASP A 94 -9.68 10.68 13.29
CA ASP A 94 -9.61 11.34 14.60
C ASP A 94 -10.73 10.88 15.55
N GLU A 95 -11.85 10.38 15.03
CA GLU A 95 -12.98 9.86 15.82
C GLU A 95 -12.63 8.65 16.71
N TYR A 96 -11.55 7.93 16.40
CA TYR A 96 -11.06 6.81 17.20
C TYR A 96 -10.20 7.24 18.40
N LEU A 97 -9.82 8.53 18.49
CA LEU A 97 -9.10 9.12 19.62
C LEU A 97 -7.78 8.39 19.99
N ILE A 98 -7.14 7.73 19.02
CA ILE A 98 -5.84 7.10 19.19
C ILE A 98 -4.75 8.14 18.87
N PRO A 99 -3.83 8.45 19.80
CA PRO A 99 -2.75 9.40 19.54
C PRO A 99 -1.93 8.97 18.31
N PRO A 100 -1.43 9.91 17.49
CA PRO A 100 -0.50 9.57 16.42
C PRO A 100 0.91 9.33 16.97
N ALA A 101 1.67 8.48 16.29
CA ALA A 101 3.08 8.17 16.57
C ALA A 101 3.38 7.85 18.06
N TRP A 102 2.66 6.88 18.63
CA TRP A 102 2.79 6.44 20.03
C TRP A 102 3.82 5.32 20.28
#